data_AF-A0A6J3LUK9-F1
#
_entry.id   AF-A0A6J3LUK9-F1
#
_cell.length_a   1.000
_cell.length_b   1.000
_cell.length_c   1.000
_cell.angle_alpha   90.00
_cell.angle_beta   90.00
_cell.angle_gamma   90.00
#
_symmetry.space_group_name_H-M   'P 1'
#
loop_
_entity.id
_entity.type
_entity.pdbx_description
1 polymer ?
#
loop_
_entity_poly.entity_id
_entity_poly.type
_entity_poly.pdbx_seq_one_letter_code
_entity_poly.pdbx_strand_id
1 'polypeptide(L)'
;MAAEATPTPQLEHEPPSLPNSPLPKRTKVLPQNLASILNEHEATPTPETINLPPMSNAQDSTEAPSLPSMSTMSFEPAPPALQVKLLSSSAKTPTRGSPHAAGYDLYAAKEATVPRRGKVLVDLDISIAVPAGTYGRIAPRSGLASKHSIDTGAGVIDADYRGPVKVLLFNFSDEDFVVAVGERVAQLIVERIYTPEIVVVEQLDETVRGAGGFGSTGGFGGTLPSLSSLPPTI
;
A
#
# COMPACT_ATOMS: atom_id res chain seq x y z
N MET A 1 -23.82 6.76 60.38
CA MET A 1 -23.94 7.79 59.33
C MET A 1 -23.07 7.34 58.17
N ALA A 2 -23.68 6.74 57.16
CA ALA A 2 -23.00 6.23 55.97
C ALA A 2 -22.93 7.34 54.91
N ALA A 3 -21.76 7.54 54.31
CA ALA A 3 -21.56 8.52 53.24
C ALA A 3 -22.04 7.94 51.91
N GLU A 4 -22.93 8.69 51.26
CA GLU A 4 -23.55 8.38 49.98
C GLU A 4 -22.59 8.77 48.84
N ALA A 5 -22.31 7.85 47.92
CA ALA A 5 -21.43 8.08 46.78
C ALA A 5 -22.23 8.62 45.59
N THR A 6 -21.87 9.82 45.12
CA THR A 6 -22.45 10.46 43.94
C THR A 6 -22.01 9.75 42.65
N PRO A 7 -22.92 9.41 41.71
CA PRO A 7 -22.53 8.80 40.44
C PRO A 7 -22.02 9.83 39.43
N THR A 8 -20.93 9.51 38.74
CA THR A 8 -20.34 10.27 37.63
C THR A 8 -21.23 10.18 36.37
N PRO A 9 -21.48 11.26 35.62
CA PRO A 9 -22.34 11.21 34.44
C PRO A 9 -21.65 10.49 33.28
N GLN A 10 -22.40 9.65 32.57
CA GLN A 10 -21.97 9.00 31.33
C GLN A 10 -22.07 10.00 30.16
N LEU A 11 -21.00 10.08 29.35
CA LEU A 11 -21.00 10.84 28.09
C LEU A 11 -21.63 9.98 26.99
N GLU A 12 -22.84 10.31 26.58
CA GLU A 12 -23.49 9.72 25.40
C GLU A 12 -22.91 10.37 24.13
N HIS A 13 -22.23 9.58 23.31
CA HIS A 13 -21.78 9.98 21.98
C HIS A 13 -22.82 9.53 20.95
N GLU A 14 -23.64 10.46 20.45
CA GLU A 14 -24.51 10.19 19.30
C GLU A 14 -23.68 10.18 18.01
N PRO A 15 -23.86 9.19 17.10
CA PRO A 15 -23.18 9.18 15.81
C PRO A 15 -23.72 10.29 14.88
N PRO A 16 -22.87 10.91 14.04
CA PRO A 16 -23.30 12.00 13.17
C PRO A 16 -24.28 11.52 12.08
N SER A 17 -25.40 12.21 11.95
CA SER A 17 -26.44 11.98 10.94
C SER A 17 -25.95 12.28 9.52
N LEU A 18 -26.31 11.43 8.56
CA LEU A 18 -26.01 11.57 7.13
C LEU A 18 -26.74 12.78 6.50
N PRO A 19 -26.11 13.49 5.53
CA PRO A 19 -26.76 14.61 4.86
C PRO A 19 -27.87 14.16 3.89
N ASN A 20 -29.05 14.74 4.05
CA ASN A 20 -30.19 14.64 3.14
C ASN A 20 -30.01 15.60 1.94
N SER A 21 -29.57 15.11 0.77
CA SER A 21 -30.01 15.61 -0.56
C SER A 21 -29.34 14.89 -1.76
N PRO A 22 -30.03 14.79 -2.92
CA PRO A 22 -29.66 13.90 -4.03
C PRO A 22 -28.53 14.43 -4.93
N LEU A 23 -27.73 13.52 -5.48
CA LEU A 23 -26.60 13.77 -6.39
C LEU A 23 -27.07 14.28 -7.79
N PRO A 24 -26.34 15.21 -8.44
CA PRO A 24 -26.68 15.68 -9.78
C PRO A 24 -26.32 14.67 -10.89
N LYS A 25 -27.18 14.57 -11.91
CA LYS A 25 -27.06 13.68 -13.08
C LYS A 25 -25.94 14.13 -14.04
N ARG A 26 -25.15 13.18 -14.51
CA ARG A 26 -24.02 13.34 -15.45
C ARG A 26 -24.51 13.49 -16.91
N THR A 27 -24.14 14.58 -17.57
CA THR A 27 -24.32 14.79 -19.03
C THR A 27 -23.14 14.21 -19.81
N LYS A 28 -23.40 13.40 -20.85
CA LYS A 28 -22.40 12.91 -21.81
C LYS A 28 -22.12 13.99 -22.86
N VAL A 29 -20.84 14.30 -23.09
CA VAL A 29 -20.37 15.02 -24.29
C VAL A 29 -19.36 14.11 -25.01
N LEU A 30 -19.57 13.88 -26.30
CA LEU A 30 -18.70 13.12 -27.20
C LEU A 30 -18.04 14.10 -28.17
N PRO A 31 -16.70 14.07 -28.38
CA PRO A 31 -16.09 14.83 -29.46
C PRO A 31 -16.09 14.04 -30.78
N GLN A 32 -16.46 14.74 -31.85
CA GLN A 32 -16.39 14.33 -33.25
C GLN A 32 -15.00 14.63 -33.86
N ASN A 33 -14.66 13.85 -34.89
CA ASN A 33 -13.73 14.13 -36.00
C ASN A 33 -12.20 13.99 -35.76
N LEU A 34 -11.66 12.87 -36.23
CA LEU A 34 -10.29 12.76 -36.74
C LEU A 34 -10.33 11.94 -38.05
N ALA A 35 -10.51 12.64 -39.17
CA ALA A 35 -10.34 12.08 -40.50
C ALA A 35 -9.60 13.11 -41.36
N SER A 36 -8.28 12.97 -41.43
CA SER A 36 -7.44 13.51 -42.50
C SER A 36 -6.01 13.06 -42.24
N ILE A 37 -5.49 12.18 -43.10
CA ILE A 37 -4.16 12.21 -43.73
C ILE A 37 -3.96 10.83 -44.37
N LEU A 38 -3.62 10.86 -45.67
CA LEU A 38 -3.15 9.82 -46.60
C LEU A 38 -4.10 9.60 -47.79
N ASN A 39 -3.98 10.52 -48.75
CA ASN A 39 -4.12 10.23 -50.17
C ASN A 39 -2.77 9.68 -50.65
N GLU A 40 -2.74 8.59 -51.44
CA GLU A 40 -1.98 8.52 -52.70
C GLU A 40 -2.67 7.52 -53.64
N HIS A 41 -2.62 7.86 -54.93
CA HIS A 41 -3.28 7.24 -56.08
C HIS A 41 -2.50 6.01 -56.60
N GLU A 42 -3.18 4.90 -56.89
CA GLU A 42 -2.98 4.12 -58.13
C GLU A 42 -4.13 3.13 -58.38
N ALA A 43 -4.37 2.81 -59.65
CA ALA A 43 -5.58 2.13 -60.16
C ALA A 43 -5.38 0.62 -60.43
N THR A 44 -6.41 -0.19 -60.10
CA THR A 44 -6.93 -1.49 -60.64
C THR A 44 -5.98 -2.57 -61.21
N PRO A 45 -6.28 -3.90 -61.09
CA PRO A 45 -7.50 -4.51 -61.64
C PRO A 45 -8.20 -5.59 -60.78
N THR A 46 -9.49 -5.73 -61.08
CA THR A 46 -10.45 -6.79 -60.71
C THR A 46 -9.98 -8.20 -61.07
N PRO A 47 -10.40 -9.24 -60.33
CA PRO A 47 -10.65 -10.55 -60.93
C PRO A 47 -12.12 -10.99 -60.81
N GLU A 48 -12.48 -11.82 -61.78
CA GLU A 48 -13.80 -12.12 -62.29
C GLU A 48 -14.70 -12.96 -61.39
N THR A 49 -16.00 -12.78 -61.61
CA THR A 49 -17.12 -13.57 -61.10
C THR A 49 -17.01 -15.04 -61.51
N ILE A 50 -17.00 -15.97 -60.55
CA ILE A 50 -17.27 -17.39 -60.78
C ILE A 50 -18.65 -17.71 -60.20
N ASN A 51 -19.55 -18.13 -61.07
CA ASN A 51 -20.91 -18.58 -60.79
C ASN A 51 -20.91 -20.11 -60.60
N LEU A 52 -21.46 -20.62 -59.49
CA LEU A 52 -21.68 -22.05 -59.26
C LEU A 52 -23.16 -22.27 -58.84
N PRO A 53 -23.80 -23.38 -59.28
CA PRO A 53 -25.25 -23.54 -59.29
C PRO A 53 -25.83 -23.97 -57.93
N PRO A 54 -27.14 -23.77 -57.67
CA PRO A 54 -27.78 -24.29 -56.47
C PRO A 54 -28.28 -25.73 -56.71
N MET A 55 -28.20 -26.59 -55.69
CA MET A 55 -29.24 -27.58 -55.30
C MET A 55 -28.69 -28.57 -54.25
N SER A 56 -29.33 -28.63 -53.08
CA SER A 56 -30.11 -29.78 -52.60
C SER A 56 -30.12 -29.89 -51.06
N ASN A 57 -31.31 -30.13 -50.52
CA ASN A 57 -31.57 -30.46 -49.12
C ASN A 57 -31.06 -31.87 -48.79
N ALA A 58 -30.49 -32.08 -47.59
CA ALA A 58 -31.08 -32.90 -46.53
C ALA A 58 -30.08 -33.18 -45.37
N GLN A 59 -30.68 -33.37 -44.18
CA GLN A 59 -30.19 -34.10 -42.99
C GLN A 59 -29.46 -33.31 -41.89
N ASP A 60 -30.26 -32.89 -40.90
CA ASP A 60 -30.19 -33.32 -39.50
C ASP A 60 -28.87 -33.93 -39.03
N SER A 61 -28.07 -33.12 -38.31
CA SER A 61 -27.21 -33.59 -37.23
C SER A 61 -27.09 -32.47 -36.20
N THR A 62 -27.73 -32.72 -35.07
CA THR A 62 -27.56 -32.00 -33.81
C THR A 62 -26.11 -32.06 -33.34
N GLU A 63 -25.70 -31.00 -32.64
CA GLU A 63 -24.47 -30.84 -31.83
C GLU A 63 -23.34 -30.06 -32.53
N ALA A 64 -23.38 -28.73 -32.34
CA ALA A 64 -22.23 -27.87 -32.62
C ALA A 64 -21.10 -28.20 -31.64
N PRO A 65 -19.85 -28.38 -32.10
CA PRO A 65 -18.72 -28.58 -31.20
C PRO A 65 -18.55 -27.33 -30.33
N SER A 66 -18.73 -27.49 -29.02
CA SER A 66 -18.47 -26.42 -28.05
C SER A 66 -16.99 -26.05 -28.12
N LEU A 67 -16.71 -24.83 -28.58
CA LEU A 67 -15.37 -24.25 -28.53
C LEU A 67 -14.83 -24.33 -27.09
N PRO A 68 -13.57 -24.74 -26.88
CA PRO A 68 -12.98 -24.75 -25.56
C PRO A 68 -13.06 -23.32 -25.00
N SER A 69 -13.72 -23.20 -23.83
CA SER A 69 -13.76 -21.96 -23.08
C SER A 69 -12.32 -21.58 -22.74
N MET A 70 -11.78 -20.62 -23.48
CA MET A 70 -10.48 -20.02 -23.17
C MET A 70 -10.62 -19.43 -21.77
N SER A 71 -9.89 -19.99 -20.81
CA SER A 71 -9.74 -19.41 -19.47
C SER A 71 -9.42 -17.93 -19.65
N THR A 72 -10.35 -17.08 -19.23
CA THR A 72 -10.14 -15.64 -19.24
C THR A 72 -8.93 -15.41 -18.35
N MET A 73 -7.77 -15.11 -18.95
CA MET A 73 -6.57 -14.72 -18.23
C MET A 73 -6.94 -13.43 -17.50
N SER A 74 -7.28 -13.56 -16.21
CA SER A 74 -7.61 -12.45 -15.34
C SER A 74 -6.32 -11.69 -15.06
N PHE A 75 -6.04 -10.68 -15.87
CA PHE A 75 -5.06 -9.66 -15.50
C PHE A 75 -5.66 -8.85 -14.37
N GLU A 76 -5.06 -8.97 -13.18
CA GLU A 76 -5.28 -8.02 -12.09
C GLU A 76 -5.08 -6.60 -12.65
N PRO A 77 -6.09 -5.70 -12.52
CA PRO A 77 -5.94 -4.34 -12.98
C PRO A 77 -4.77 -3.67 -12.25
N ALA A 78 -4.08 -2.75 -12.95
CA ALA A 78 -3.00 -1.99 -12.33
C ALA A 78 -3.50 -1.31 -11.04
N PRO A 79 -2.69 -1.29 -9.97
CA PRO A 79 -3.12 -0.72 -8.71
C PRO A 79 -3.47 0.78 -8.90
N PRO A 80 -4.46 1.29 -8.16
CA PRO A 80 -4.82 2.71 -8.21
C PRO A 80 -3.62 3.61 -7.89
N ALA A 81 -3.60 4.81 -8.46
CA ALA A 81 -2.57 5.79 -8.17
C ALA A 81 -2.62 6.25 -6.70
N LEU A 82 -1.44 6.43 -6.08
CA LEU A 82 -1.31 7.13 -4.80
C LEU A 82 -1.65 8.62 -5.00
N GLN A 83 -2.68 9.11 -4.29
CA GLN A 83 -3.05 10.52 -4.36
C GLN A 83 -2.32 11.31 -3.27
N VAL A 84 -1.80 12.48 -3.63
CA VAL A 84 -1.07 13.36 -2.71
C VAL A 84 -1.59 14.79 -2.88
N LYS A 85 -1.91 15.44 -1.76
CA LYS A 85 -2.27 16.86 -1.68
C LYS A 85 -1.16 17.59 -0.94
N LEU A 86 -0.56 18.60 -1.57
CA LEU A 86 0.37 19.51 -0.92
C LEU A 86 -0.43 20.53 -0.10
N LEU A 87 -0.03 20.74 1.15
CA LEU A 87 -0.72 21.62 2.11
C LEU A 87 -0.01 22.98 2.27
N SER A 88 1.22 23.09 1.80
CA SER A 88 2.03 24.32 1.83
C SER A 88 2.93 24.42 0.60
N SER A 89 3.58 25.57 0.43
CA SER A 89 4.55 25.82 -0.64
C SER A 89 5.91 25.16 -0.41
N SER A 90 6.24 24.77 0.83
CA SER A 90 7.48 24.06 1.16
C SER A 90 7.34 22.54 1.02
N ALA A 91 6.11 22.03 0.96
CA ALA A 91 5.83 20.62 0.74
C ALA A 91 6.37 20.13 -0.62
N LYS A 92 6.91 18.91 -0.65
CA LYS A 92 7.38 18.26 -1.88
C LYS A 92 6.63 16.96 -2.11
N THR A 93 6.29 16.71 -3.37
CA THR A 93 5.68 15.43 -3.79
C THR A 93 6.66 14.28 -3.50
N PRO A 94 6.20 13.18 -2.86
CA PRO A 94 7.04 12.00 -2.65
C PRO A 94 7.59 11.44 -3.97
N THR A 95 8.84 10.97 -3.97
CA THR A 95 9.48 10.45 -5.19
C THR A 95 10.10 9.09 -4.96
N ARG A 96 10.27 8.29 -6.01
CA ARG A 96 11.04 7.04 -5.91
C ARG A 96 12.49 7.28 -6.30
N GLY A 97 13.41 6.73 -5.51
CA GLY A 97 14.84 6.81 -5.80
C GLY A 97 15.31 5.93 -6.98
N SER A 98 14.51 4.93 -7.37
CA SER A 98 14.79 4.05 -8.52
C SER A 98 13.50 3.43 -9.06
N PRO A 99 13.52 2.80 -10.26
CA PRO A 99 12.32 2.17 -10.84
C PRO A 99 11.68 1.08 -9.95
N HIS A 100 12.50 0.39 -9.15
CA HIS A 100 12.08 -0.70 -8.26
C HIS A 100 12.17 -0.35 -6.77
N ALA A 101 12.35 0.93 -6.44
CA ALA A 101 12.32 1.35 -5.05
C ALA A 101 10.95 1.00 -4.43
N ALA A 102 10.99 0.30 -3.29
CA ALA A 102 9.77 -0.10 -2.58
C ALA A 102 9.01 1.11 -2.02
N GLY A 103 9.75 2.13 -1.57
CA GLY A 103 9.18 3.32 -0.93
C GLY A 103 9.34 4.60 -1.75
N TYR A 104 8.48 5.57 -1.44
CA TYR A 104 8.57 6.95 -1.89
C TYR A 104 9.26 7.78 -0.81
N ASP A 105 10.39 8.42 -1.14
CA ASP A 105 11.08 9.35 -0.25
C ASP A 105 10.13 10.48 0.19
N LEU A 106 10.08 10.73 1.50
CA LEU A 106 9.28 11.77 2.15
C LEU A 106 10.18 12.93 2.59
N TYR A 107 9.69 14.16 2.38
CA TYR A 107 10.49 15.37 2.53
C TYR A 107 9.99 16.24 3.68
N ALA A 108 10.92 16.74 4.51
CA ALA A 108 10.58 17.70 5.56
C ALA A 108 10.09 19.02 4.94
N ALA A 109 8.94 19.52 5.38
CA ALA A 109 8.41 20.83 4.98
C ALA A 109 8.86 21.95 5.92
N LYS A 110 9.37 21.61 7.11
CA LYS A 110 9.88 22.54 8.13
C LYS A 110 11.19 22.03 8.70
N GLU A 111 12.01 22.96 9.17
CA GLU A 111 13.22 22.64 9.91
C GLU A 111 12.87 22.00 11.25
N ALA A 112 13.65 20.99 11.65
CA ALA A 112 13.51 20.32 12.94
C ALA A 112 14.86 19.83 13.45
N THR A 113 15.02 19.80 14.76
CA THR A 113 16.15 19.12 15.42
C THR A 113 15.61 17.89 16.11
N VAL A 114 16.15 16.71 15.79
CA VAL A 114 15.92 15.48 16.55
C VAL A 114 16.93 15.46 17.69
N PRO A 115 16.53 15.69 18.95
CA PRO A 115 17.48 15.74 20.05
C PRO A 115 18.21 14.41 20.20
N ARG A 116 19.49 14.45 20.60
CA ARG A 116 20.24 13.25 20.99
C ARG A 116 19.45 12.42 21.99
N ARG A 117 19.45 11.09 21.83
CA ARG A 117 18.65 10.16 22.64
C ARG A 117 17.17 10.53 22.74
N GLY A 118 16.65 11.26 21.76
CA GLY A 118 15.34 11.89 21.79
C GLY A 118 14.49 11.54 20.57
N LYS A 119 13.40 12.28 20.41
CA LYS A 119 12.47 12.12 19.30
C LYS A 119 11.85 13.44 18.89
N VAL A 120 11.46 13.57 17.64
CA VAL A 120 10.72 14.72 17.11
C VAL A 120 9.71 14.29 16.06
N LEU A 121 8.63 15.04 15.94
CA LEU A 121 7.63 14.87 14.90
C LEU A 121 7.91 15.87 13.77
N VAL A 122 8.36 15.37 12.62
CA VAL A 122 8.71 16.18 11.45
C VAL A 122 7.48 16.40 10.57
N ASP A 123 7.19 17.66 10.28
CA ASP A 123 6.11 18.06 9.36
C ASP A 123 6.52 17.84 7.90
N LEU A 124 5.63 17.21 7.11
CA LEU A 124 5.81 17.03 5.67
C LEU A 124 4.89 17.94 4.82
N ASP A 125 3.88 18.55 5.45
CA ASP A 125 2.82 19.34 4.81
C ASP A 125 2.19 18.67 3.58
N ILE A 126 1.98 17.36 3.65
CA ILE A 126 1.20 16.59 2.66
C ILE A 126 0.05 15.86 3.32
N SER A 127 -1.04 15.66 2.59
CA SER A 127 -2.05 14.64 2.88
C SER A 127 -2.03 13.60 1.77
N ILE A 128 -2.34 12.35 2.10
CA ILE A 128 -2.32 11.25 1.13
C ILE A 128 -3.65 10.48 1.14
N ALA A 129 -3.91 9.78 0.04
CA ALA A 129 -4.90 8.71 -0.01
C ALA A 129 -4.25 7.50 -0.69
N VAL A 130 -4.00 6.45 0.10
CA VAL A 130 -3.47 5.18 -0.41
C VAL A 130 -4.60 4.34 -1.02
N PRO A 131 -4.32 3.41 -1.93
CA PRO A 131 -5.31 2.48 -2.47
C PRO A 131 -6.02 1.66 -1.38
N ALA A 132 -7.28 1.29 -1.63
CA ALA A 132 -8.00 0.36 -0.75
C ALA A 132 -7.29 -1.00 -0.67
N GLY A 133 -7.37 -1.66 0.48
CA GLY A 133 -6.64 -2.91 0.76
C GLY A 133 -5.14 -2.68 1.02
N THR A 134 -4.73 -1.44 1.24
CA THR A 134 -3.36 -1.08 1.60
C THR A 134 -3.34 -0.09 2.76
N TYR A 135 -2.18 0.06 3.41
CA TYR A 135 -1.89 1.18 4.30
C TYR A 135 -0.55 1.81 3.89
N GLY A 136 -0.31 3.04 4.36
CA GLY A 136 0.98 3.70 4.19
C GLY A 136 1.89 3.40 5.37
N ARG A 137 2.99 2.65 5.16
CA ARG A 137 4.03 2.48 6.16
C ARG A 137 5.12 3.54 6.02
N ILE A 138 5.34 4.34 7.07
CA ILE A 138 6.55 5.17 7.19
C ILE A 138 7.69 4.24 7.63
N ALA A 139 8.72 4.15 6.79
CA ALA A 139 9.88 3.30 6.99
C ALA A 139 11.17 4.12 7.08
N PRO A 140 12.19 3.64 7.82
CA PRO A 140 13.45 4.35 7.95
C PRO A 140 14.23 4.29 6.63
N ARG A 141 15.05 5.32 6.38
CA ARG A 141 16.02 5.33 5.28
C ARG A 141 17.34 4.75 5.79
N SER A 142 17.86 3.73 5.10
CA SER A 142 19.07 3.01 5.53
C SER A 142 20.29 3.91 5.77
N GLY A 143 20.44 4.98 4.98
CA GLY A 143 21.52 5.95 5.17
C GLY A 143 21.40 6.76 6.46
N LEU A 144 20.17 7.11 6.87
CA LEU A 144 19.94 7.82 8.13
C LEU A 144 20.13 6.89 9.34
N ALA A 145 19.64 5.65 9.23
CA ALA A 145 19.80 4.65 10.27
C ALA A 145 21.29 4.29 10.51
N SER A 146 22.04 4.01 9.44
CA SER A 146 23.43 3.56 9.57
C SER A 146 24.43 4.66 9.90
N LYS A 147 24.21 5.91 9.45
CA LYS A 147 25.17 7.01 9.63
C LYS A 147 24.85 7.94 10.78
N HIS A 148 23.57 8.05 11.16
CA HIS A 148 23.10 9.03 12.15
C HIS A 148 22.27 8.39 13.27
N SER A 149 22.13 7.06 13.28
CA SER A 149 21.32 6.33 14.26
C SER A 149 19.87 6.83 14.34
N ILE A 150 19.31 7.25 13.19
CA ILE A 150 17.93 7.72 13.08
C ILE A 150 17.01 6.58 12.67
N ASP A 151 15.91 6.43 13.40
CA ASP A 151 14.87 5.46 13.11
C ASP A 151 13.49 6.14 13.05
N THR A 152 12.49 5.45 12.50
CA THR A 152 11.12 5.94 12.39
C THR A 152 10.20 5.22 13.35
N GLY A 153 9.39 5.97 14.10
CA GLY A 153 8.36 5.44 15.00
C GLY A 153 6.95 5.47 14.42
N ALA A 154 6.02 4.78 15.11
CA ALA A 154 4.60 4.68 14.76
C ALA A 154 4.41 4.17 13.32
N GLY A 155 4.29 5.10 12.37
CA GLY A 155 4.47 4.82 10.95
C GLY A 155 3.33 4.08 10.26
N VAL A 156 2.18 3.90 10.89
CA VAL A 156 0.96 3.38 10.24
C VAL A 156 0.10 4.56 9.81
N ILE A 157 -0.09 4.74 8.51
CA ILE A 157 -1.02 5.71 7.93
C ILE A 157 -2.19 4.93 7.33
N ASP A 158 -3.35 5.03 7.96
CA ASP A 158 -4.57 4.34 7.53
C ASP A 158 -5.09 4.85 6.18
N ALA A 159 -5.78 3.97 5.44
CA ALA A 159 -6.29 4.29 4.10
C ALA A 159 -7.35 5.39 4.06
N ASP A 160 -8.04 5.61 5.17
CA ASP A 160 -9.05 6.65 5.38
C ASP A 160 -8.50 7.93 6.01
N TYR A 161 -7.22 7.96 6.40
CA TYR A 161 -6.58 9.17 6.93
C TYR A 161 -6.44 10.24 5.83
N ARG A 162 -6.96 11.45 6.09
CA ARG A 162 -6.85 12.62 5.18
C ARG A 162 -6.18 13.83 5.83
N GLY A 163 -5.67 13.67 7.05
CA GLY A 163 -4.96 14.72 7.76
C GLY A 163 -3.53 14.93 7.23
N PRO A 164 -2.78 15.85 7.85
CA PRO A 164 -1.38 16.10 7.52
C PRO A 164 -0.49 14.94 7.98
N VAL A 165 0.24 14.34 7.04
CA VAL A 165 1.23 13.30 7.31
C VAL A 165 2.45 13.90 8.00
N LYS A 166 2.89 13.24 9.06
CA LYS A 166 4.09 13.59 9.82
C LYS A 166 4.96 12.36 10.04
N VAL A 167 6.25 12.55 10.23
CA VAL A 167 7.22 11.47 10.48
C VAL A 167 7.73 11.59 11.91
N LEU A 168 7.51 10.56 12.73
CA LEU A 168 8.12 10.47 14.04
C LEU A 168 9.54 9.90 13.88
N LEU A 169 10.56 10.72 14.16
CA LEU A 169 11.96 10.29 14.15
C LEU A 169 12.43 10.05 15.58
N PHE A 170 13.14 8.94 15.78
CA PHE A 170 13.95 8.66 16.96
C PHE A 170 15.42 8.86 16.63
N ASN A 171 16.17 9.43 17.56
CA ASN A 171 17.61 9.56 17.46
C ASN A 171 18.27 8.75 18.57
N PHE A 172 18.94 7.67 18.20
CA PHE A 172 19.65 6.78 19.11
C PHE A 172 21.14 7.14 19.27
N SER A 173 21.61 8.24 18.70
CA SER A 173 22.98 8.73 18.89
C SER A 173 23.08 9.69 20.09
N ASP A 174 24.32 10.07 20.43
CA ASP A 174 24.65 11.08 21.45
C ASP A 174 24.81 12.49 20.87
N GLU A 175 24.49 12.69 19.59
CA GLU A 175 24.55 13.96 18.89
C GLU A 175 23.15 14.38 18.39
N ASP A 176 22.87 15.69 18.38
CA ASP A 176 21.63 16.20 17.81
C ASP A 176 21.65 16.05 16.28
N PHE A 177 20.51 15.70 15.69
CA PHE A 177 20.38 15.56 14.23
C PHE A 177 19.49 16.68 13.67
N VAL A 178 20.06 17.52 12.81
CA VAL A 178 19.34 18.64 12.18
C VAL A 178 18.74 18.20 10.86
N VAL A 179 17.44 18.45 10.71
CA VAL A 179 16.66 18.24 9.50
C VAL A 179 16.36 19.60 8.87
N ALA A 180 16.94 19.86 7.71
CA ALA A 180 16.63 21.05 6.93
C ALA A 180 15.36 20.86 6.09
N VAL A 181 14.73 21.98 5.68
CA VAL A 181 13.59 21.95 4.76
C VAL A 181 13.98 21.30 3.44
N GLY A 182 13.17 20.36 2.98
CA GLY A 182 13.35 19.65 1.72
C GLY A 182 14.30 18.46 1.80
N GLU A 183 14.83 18.12 2.98
CA GLU A 183 15.60 16.90 3.22
C GLU A 183 14.70 15.66 3.25
N ARG A 184 15.26 14.52 2.84
CA ARG A 184 14.55 13.24 2.81
C ARG A 184 14.67 12.53 4.15
N VAL A 185 13.58 12.46 4.91
CA VAL A 185 13.59 12.02 6.32
C VAL A 185 13.12 10.59 6.53
N ALA A 186 12.25 10.08 5.65
CA ALA A 186 11.72 8.73 5.71
C ALA A 186 11.30 8.29 4.31
N GLN A 187 10.76 7.09 4.18
CA GLN A 187 10.12 6.63 2.95
C GLN A 187 8.74 6.04 3.26
N LEU A 188 7.77 6.30 2.38
CA LEU A 188 6.43 5.73 2.42
C LEU A 188 6.39 4.44 1.59
N ILE A 189 6.08 3.31 2.21
CA ILE A 189 5.82 2.05 1.52
C ILE A 189 4.32 1.81 1.54
N VAL A 190 3.72 1.54 0.38
CA VAL A 190 2.30 1.20 0.28
C VAL A 190 2.19 -0.32 0.43
N GLU A 191 1.79 -0.77 1.61
CA GLU A 191 1.76 -2.20 1.95
C GLU A 191 0.36 -2.76 1.82
N ARG A 192 0.24 -3.88 1.09
CA ARG A 192 -1.01 -4.63 0.97
C ARG A 192 -1.31 -5.35 2.28
N ILE A 193 -2.57 -5.28 2.69
CA ILE A 193 -3.07 -5.90 3.91
C ILE A 193 -4.41 -6.57 3.67
N TYR A 194 -4.75 -7.49 4.58
CA TYR A 194 -6.12 -7.95 4.75
C TYR A 194 -6.68 -7.35 6.05
N THR A 195 -7.96 -6.99 6.01
CA THR A 195 -8.74 -6.55 7.18
C THR A 195 -9.91 -7.52 7.38
N PRO A 196 -9.65 -8.77 7.83
CA PRO A 196 -10.69 -9.77 7.98
C PRO A 196 -11.58 -9.48 9.21
N GLU A 197 -12.78 -10.05 9.20
CA GLU A 197 -13.61 -10.14 10.40
C GLU A 197 -12.91 -11.00 11.47
N ILE A 198 -13.02 -10.59 12.72
CA ILE A 198 -12.40 -11.31 13.85
C ILE A 198 -13.36 -12.43 14.29
N VAL A 199 -12.87 -13.67 14.31
CA VAL A 199 -13.60 -14.84 14.81
C VAL A 199 -12.88 -15.42 16.03
N VAL A 200 -13.57 -15.48 17.17
CA VAL A 200 -13.04 -16.06 18.42
C VAL A 200 -13.34 -17.56 18.43
N VAL A 201 -12.31 -18.39 18.68
CA VAL A 201 -12.40 -19.85 18.70
C VAL A 201 -11.85 -20.43 20.00
N GLU A 202 -12.27 -21.63 20.38
CA GLU A 202 -11.79 -22.30 21.60
C GLU A 202 -10.36 -22.83 21.46
N GLN A 203 -9.97 -23.27 20.25
CA GLN A 203 -8.65 -23.83 19.95
C GLN A 203 -8.22 -23.47 18.53
N LEU A 204 -6.91 -23.27 18.34
CA LEU A 204 -6.26 -23.11 17.03
C LEU A 204 -5.70 -24.47 16.56
N ASP A 205 -5.46 -24.59 15.26
CA ASP A 205 -4.79 -25.75 14.67
C ASP A 205 -3.31 -25.84 15.10
N GLU A 206 -2.79 -27.06 15.20
CA GLU A 206 -1.39 -27.29 15.50
C GLU A 206 -0.53 -27.05 14.25
N THR A 207 0.62 -26.40 14.44
CA THR A 207 1.60 -26.18 13.38
C THR A 207 2.97 -26.70 13.80
N VAL A 208 3.85 -26.97 12.83
CA VAL A 208 5.25 -27.37 13.09
C VAL A 208 5.98 -26.37 14.00
N ARG A 209 5.65 -25.08 13.92
CA ARG A 209 6.25 -24.05 14.77
C ARG A 209 5.66 -24.05 16.19
N GLY A 210 4.37 -24.37 16.34
CA GLY A 210 3.67 -24.38 17.63
C GLY A 210 3.87 -23.07 18.41
N ALA A 211 4.22 -23.19 19.69
CA ALA A 211 4.49 -22.06 20.59
C ALA A 211 5.92 -21.45 20.45
N GLY A 212 6.72 -21.87 19.46
CA GLY A 212 8.10 -21.40 19.27
C GLY A 212 8.20 -19.94 18.80
N GLY A 213 8.83 -19.08 19.60
CA GLY A 213 9.11 -17.67 19.30
C GLY A 213 10.42 -17.18 19.93
N PHE A 214 10.73 -15.88 19.80
CA PHE A 214 11.84 -15.22 20.52
C PHE A 214 13.22 -15.91 20.36
N GLY A 215 13.57 -16.30 19.14
CA GLY A 215 14.85 -16.98 18.88
C GLY A 215 14.82 -18.50 19.06
N SER A 216 13.63 -19.12 19.07
CA SER A 216 13.45 -20.58 19.15
C SER A 216 14.13 -21.39 18.04
N THR A 217 14.54 -20.73 16.94
CA THR A 217 15.29 -21.35 15.83
C THR A 217 16.81 -21.15 15.95
N GLY A 218 17.30 -20.61 17.07
CA GLY A 218 18.72 -20.31 17.31
C GLY A 218 19.16 -18.94 16.78
N GLY A 219 20.42 -18.57 17.06
CA GLY A 219 21.08 -17.37 16.52
C GLY A 219 21.84 -16.51 17.54
N PHE A 220 21.39 -16.45 18.81
CA PHE A 220 22.00 -15.58 19.83
C PHE A 220 21.94 -16.16 21.26
N GLY A 221 22.10 -17.48 21.42
CA GLY A 221 21.99 -18.13 22.73
C GLY A 221 22.60 -19.53 22.74
N GLY A 222 23.90 -19.63 22.42
CA GLY A 222 24.62 -20.89 22.56
C GLY A 222 24.58 -21.34 24.02
N THR A 223 23.76 -22.34 24.34
CA THR A 223 24.02 -23.20 25.49
C THR A 223 25.38 -23.84 25.24
N LEU A 224 26.40 -23.40 25.99
CA LEU A 224 27.67 -24.10 26.06
C LEU A 224 27.37 -25.57 26.39
N PRO A 225 27.98 -26.54 25.69
CA PRO A 225 27.84 -27.94 26.07
C PRO A 225 28.33 -28.11 27.51
N SER A 226 27.63 -28.93 28.31
CA SER A 226 28.07 -29.23 29.67
C SER A 226 29.45 -29.89 29.62
N LEU A 227 30.36 -29.45 30.49
CA LEU A 227 31.75 -29.94 30.62
C LEU A 227 31.87 -31.46 30.95
N SER A 228 30.76 -32.18 31.05
CA SER A 228 30.69 -33.61 31.34
C SER A 228 30.96 -34.53 30.15
N SER A 229 31.24 -33.99 28.95
CA SER A 229 31.46 -34.80 27.74
C SER A 229 32.90 -34.81 27.22
N LEU A 230 33.90 -34.40 28.02
CA LEU A 230 35.30 -34.59 27.64
C LEU A 230 35.75 -36.01 28.01
N PRO A 231 36.26 -36.83 27.06
CA PRO A 231 36.84 -38.11 27.41
C PRO A 231 38.12 -37.90 28.24
N PRO A 232 38.45 -38.80 29.17
CA PRO A 232 39.67 -38.70 29.96
C PRO A 232 40.88 -38.75 29.02
N THR A 233 41.72 -37.73 29.10
CA THR A 233 43.00 -37.67 28.40
C THR A 233 43.89 -38.80 28.93
N ILE A 234 44.36 -39.67 28.02
CA ILE A 234 45.45 -40.62 28.27
C ILE A 234 46.77 -39.91 28.06
#